data_AF-D2QW85-F1
#
_entry.id   AF-D2QW85-F1
#
_cell.length_a   1.000
_cell.length_b   1.000
_cell.length_c   1.000
_cell.angle_alpha   90.00
_cell.angle_beta   90.00
_cell.angle_gamma   90.00
#
_symmetry.space_group_name_H-M   'P 1'
#
loop_
_entity.id
_entity.type
_entity.pdbx_description
1 polymer ?
#
loop_
_entity_poly.entity_id
_entity_poly.type
_entity_poly.pdbx_seq_one_letter_code
_entity_poly.pdbx_strand_id
1 'polypeptide(L)'
;MCSGSSLVNIEILLMWLAPFRRHWARSGSLLASLVVVSVTLLSAAQPYAAHADESLKDTACRSVHLGYDAPPSTAFYCEAIVDQTAPGTYFCVIGFRQGYFGIQELGDGKKVAIFSVWDPGSQDDPRSVDQDKRVQVLHAGEGVRVSRFGGEGTGGKSMTDFDWKVGEKLRFMVKAEPKEDRVAYSGYLYLPQESKWKHLVTFATLSNAHLIRGQYSFVEDFRRNGESAKQVRTARFGNAWSLTEEKKWVPITSAKFTGDSNPVMNIDAGPAAELFFLKTGGDTTNKTIPLWKKIDREVAPATEPPSDLPL
;
A
#
# COMPACT_ATOMS: atom_id res chain seq x y z
N MET A 1 9.54 -10.03 29.06
CA MET A 1 9.82 -8.59 29.21
C MET A 1 11.00 -8.27 28.31
N CYS A 2 10.76 -7.70 27.14
CA CYS A 2 11.74 -6.99 26.32
C CYS A 2 10.97 -5.87 25.62
N SER A 3 11.22 -4.64 26.06
CA SER A 3 10.83 -3.40 25.40
C SER A 3 11.80 -3.13 24.26
N GLY A 4 11.29 -2.78 23.08
CA GLY A 4 12.07 -2.30 21.95
C GLY A 4 11.22 -1.33 21.16
N SER A 5 11.44 -0.04 21.44
CA SER A 5 10.81 1.10 20.79
C SER A 5 11.34 1.27 19.36
N SER A 6 10.47 1.52 18.39
CA SER A 6 10.82 2.26 17.18
C SER A 6 9.60 3.03 16.67
N LEU A 7 9.71 4.35 16.78
CA LEU A 7 8.80 5.34 16.23
C LEU A 7 9.06 5.45 14.73
N VAL A 8 8.03 5.24 13.91
CA VAL A 8 8.01 5.72 12.52
C VAL A 8 6.83 6.67 12.39
N ASN A 9 7.15 7.97 12.39
CA ASN A 9 6.19 9.05 12.17
C ASN A 9 5.62 8.95 10.75
N ILE A 10 4.35 8.58 10.67
CA ILE A 10 3.47 8.85 9.53
C ILE A 10 2.91 10.26 9.74
N GLU A 11 3.29 11.22 8.91
CA GLU A 11 2.45 12.42 8.73
C GLU A 11 2.13 12.70 7.27
N ILE A 12 0.84 12.49 7.00
CA ILE A 12 0.05 13.17 5.99
C ILE A 12 -0.33 14.53 6.58
N LEU A 13 0.18 15.63 6.04
CA LEU A 13 -0.49 16.92 6.17
C LEU A 13 -0.04 17.90 5.08
N LEU A 14 -0.99 18.38 4.27
CA LEU A 14 -1.21 19.81 4.00
C LEU A 14 -2.19 19.99 2.82
N MET A 15 -3.46 20.19 3.15
CA MET A 15 -4.35 21.13 2.45
C MET A 15 -5.26 21.69 3.52
N TRP A 16 -5.25 23.02 3.68
CA TRP A 16 -6.34 23.92 4.13
C TRP A 16 -5.70 25.19 4.71
N LEU A 17 -5.64 26.26 3.91
CA LEU A 17 -5.56 27.63 4.42
C LEU A 17 -6.41 28.56 3.55
N ALA A 18 -7.40 29.18 4.20
CA ALA A 18 -7.86 30.57 4.09
C ALA A 18 -9.39 30.68 4.27
N PRO A 19 -9.95 31.85 4.67
CA PRO A 19 -9.41 32.86 5.58
C PRO A 19 -10.46 33.31 6.63
N PHE A 20 -10.01 33.83 7.77
CA PHE A 20 -10.83 34.79 8.53
C PHE A 20 -10.05 36.09 8.75
N ARG A 21 -10.72 37.19 8.39
CA ARG A 21 -10.27 38.58 8.44
C ARG A 21 -10.88 39.28 9.66
N ARG A 22 -10.21 40.37 10.07
CA ARG A 22 -10.63 41.53 10.91
C ARG A 22 -10.48 41.38 12.44
N HIS A 23 -10.07 42.39 13.22
CA HIS A 23 -9.38 43.69 13.05
C HIS A 23 -9.24 44.33 14.46
N TRP A 24 -8.38 45.36 14.60
CA TRP A 24 -8.14 46.29 15.75
C TRP A 24 -7.18 45.83 16.88
N ALA A 25 -6.39 46.70 17.54
CA ALA A 25 -5.57 47.87 17.21
C ALA A 25 -4.96 48.41 18.54
N ARG A 26 -3.71 48.91 18.50
CA ARG A 26 -3.01 49.83 19.44
C ARG A 26 -2.66 49.25 20.83
N SER A 27 -1.54 49.58 21.50
CA SER A 27 -0.53 50.64 21.37
C SER A 27 0.63 50.35 22.35
N GLY A 28 1.83 50.90 22.11
CA GLY A 28 2.88 50.98 23.15
C GLY A 28 4.31 51.01 22.60
N SER A 29 4.88 52.21 22.53
CA SER A 29 6.26 52.50 22.12
C SER A 29 7.32 51.94 23.08
N LEU A 30 8.47 51.52 22.54
CA LEU A 30 9.79 51.79 23.14
C LEU A 30 10.88 51.58 22.08
N LEU A 31 11.72 52.60 21.93
CA LEU A 31 12.89 52.63 21.06
C LEU A 31 13.91 51.57 21.48
N ALA A 32 14.33 50.73 20.55
CA ALA A 32 15.56 49.94 20.66
C ALA A 32 16.29 49.93 19.32
N SER A 33 17.57 50.30 19.37
CA SER A 33 18.50 50.47 18.28
C SER A 33 18.52 49.29 17.29
N LEU A 34 18.27 49.56 16.01
CA LEU A 34 18.34 48.56 14.94
C LEU A 34 19.77 48.49 14.39
N VAL A 35 20.51 47.45 14.78
CA VAL A 35 21.65 46.95 14.00
C VAL A 35 21.05 46.09 12.89
N VAL A 36 21.10 46.57 11.64
CA VAL A 36 20.69 45.78 10.48
C VAL A 36 21.82 44.80 10.17
N VAL A 37 21.76 43.61 10.76
CA VAL A 37 22.47 42.44 10.24
C VAL A 37 21.61 41.87 9.13
N SER A 38 22.00 42.12 7.87
CA SER A 38 21.42 41.45 6.71
C SER A 38 21.81 39.97 6.74
N VAL A 39 21.03 39.15 7.45
CA VAL A 39 21.08 37.70 7.30
C VAL A 39 20.32 37.36 6.04
N THR A 40 21.05 37.11 4.95
CA THR A 40 20.52 36.40 3.79
C THR A 40 20.14 34.99 4.23
N LEU A 41 18.86 34.80 4.56
CA LEU A 41 18.24 33.48 4.68
C LEU A 41 18.21 32.84 3.28
N LEU A 42 19.31 32.20 2.90
CA LEU A 42 19.27 31.15 1.89
C LEU A 42 18.49 29.99 2.52
N SER A 43 17.17 29.96 2.31
CA SER A 43 16.40 28.73 2.47
C SER A 43 16.84 27.75 1.39
N ALA A 44 17.92 27.03 1.66
CA ALA A 44 18.15 25.76 1.00
C ALA A 44 17.05 24.82 1.48
N ALA A 45 16.02 24.63 0.67
CA ALA A 45 15.14 23.49 0.80
C ALA A 45 15.99 22.24 0.58
N GLN A 46 16.59 21.72 1.66
CA GLN A 46 17.20 20.40 1.63
C GLN A 46 16.07 19.41 1.35
N PRO A 47 16.16 18.59 0.29
CA PRO A 47 15.22 17.50 0.14
C PRO A 47 15.30 16.64 1.40
N TYR A 48 14.16 16.44 2.07
CA TYR A 48 13.99 15.45 3.11
C TYR A 48 14.33 14.08 2.48
N ALA A 49 15.61 13.70 2.53
CA ALA A 49 15.98 12.31 2.35
C ALA A 49 15.41 11.58 3.55
N ALA A 50 14.38 10.76 3.34
CA ALA A 50 13.93 9.84 4.38
C ALA A 50 15.17 9.11 4.91
N HIS A 51 15.44 9.25 6.21
CA HIS A 51 16.61 8.62 6.82
C HIS A 51 16.47 7.10 6.69
N ALA A 52 17.53 6.45 6.20
CA ALA A 52 17.57 5.00 6.18
C ALA A 52 17.53 4.45 7.62
N ASP A 53 16.77 3.39 7.82
CA ASP A 53 16.73 2.67 9.09
C ASP A 53 17.73 1.50 9.03
N GLU A 54 18.95 1.77 9.49
CA GLU A 54 20.05 0.80 9.50
C GLU A 54 19.74 -0.44 10.36
N SER A 55 18.78 -0.38 11.28
CA SER A 55 18.40 -1.54 12.10
C SER A 55 17.76 -2.68 11.29
N LEU A 56 17.26 -2.37 10.09
CA LEU A 56 16.59 -3.35 9.22
C LEU A 56 17.54 -4.18 8.35
N LYS A 57 18.78 -3.71 8.17
CA LYS A 57 19.72 -4.21 7.14
C LYS A 57 19.99 -5.71 7.22
N ASP A 58 20.09 -6.25 8.42
CA ASP A 58 20.40 -7.66 8.67
C ASP A 58 19.19 -8.48 9.13
N THR A 59 18.01 -7.87 9.13
CA THR A 59 16.78 -8.47 9.66
C THR A 59 15.87 -8.96 8.52
N ALA A 60 15.67 -8.16 7.48
CA ALA A 60 14.84 -8.50 6.33
C ALA A 60 15.40 -7.90 5.05
N CYS A 61 14.99 -8.42 3.88
CA CYS A 61 15.21 -7.69 2.65
C CYS A 61 14.31 -6.43 2.61
N ARG A 62 14.73 -5.41 1.86
CA ARG A 62 13.97 -4.18 1.68
C ARG A 62 12.60 -4.46 1.06
N SER A 63 11.52 -3.97 1.66
CA SER A 63 10.22 -4.00 1.01
C SER A 63 10.21 -3.03 -0.16
N VAL A 64 9.73 -3.50 -1.31
CA VAL A 64 9.74 -2.77 -2.59
C VAL A 64 8.34 -2.62 -3.13
N HIS A 65 8.04 -1.49 -3.76
CA HIS A 65 6.69 -1.14 -4.17
C HIS A 65 6.63 -0.57 -5.58
N LEU A 66 5.46 -0.74 -6.19
CA LEU A 66 5.01 -0.08 -7.42
C LEU A 66 3.88 0.87 -7.05
N GLY A 67 4.14 2.18 -7.00
CA GLY A 67 3.09 3.18 -6.85
C GLY A 67 2.48 3.52 -8.20
N TYR A 68 1.19 3.20 -8.41
CA TYR A 68 0.54 3.39 -9.70
C TYR A 68 0.09 4.83 -9.92
N ASP A 69 0.26 5.32 -11.16
CA ASP A 69 -0.38 6.56 -11.62
C ASP A 69 -1.84 6.27 -11.98
N ALA A 70 -2.64 6.02 -10.94
CA ALA A 70 -4.03 5.60 -11.05
C ALA A 70 -4.98 6.74 -10.66
N PRO A 71 -6.04 7.00 -11.45
CA PRO A 71 -7.07 7.94 -11.03
C PRO A 71 -7.83 7.40 -9.81
N PRO A 72 -8.45 8.28 -9.00
CA PRO A 72 -9.42 7.87 -8.00
C PRO A 72 -10.52 7.00 -8.63
N SER A 73 -10.87 5.89 -8.00
CA SER A 73 -11.76 4.89 -8.61
C SER A 73 -12.77 4.29 -7.65
N THR A 74 -13.93 3.89 -8.18
CA THR A 74 -14.95 3.12 -7.46
C THR A 74 -14.62 1.63 -7.43
N ALA A 75 -13.79 1.17 -8.39
CA ALA A 75 -13.19 -0.15 -8.34
C ALA A 75 -11.76 -0.14 -8.89
N PHE A 76 -10.95 -1.08 -8.44
CA PHE A 76 -9.60 -1.31 -8.94
C PHE A 76 -9.37 -2.80 -9.12
N TYR A 77 -8.91 -3.18 -10.31
CA TYR A 77 -8.54 -4.54 -10.68
C TYR A 77 -7.02 -4.61 -10.87
N CYS A 78 -6.40 -5.72 -10.46
CA CYS A 78 -4.98 -5.98 -10.71
C CYS A 78 -4.72 -7.49 -10.75
N GLU A 79 -3.73 -7.87 -11.56
CA GLU A 79 -3.21 -9.23 -11.66
C GLU A 79 -1.83 -9.33 -11.03
N ALA A 80 -1.50 -10.53 -10.54
CA ALA A 80 -0.16 -10.88 -10.10
C ALA A 80 0.27 -12.26 -10.58
N ILE A 81 1.56 -12.43 -10.82
CA ILE A 81 2.22 -13.72 -11.03
C ILE A 81 3.43 -13.77 -10.13
N VAL A 82 3.50 -14.76 -9.24
CA VAL A 82 4.68 -14.97 -8.38
C VAL A 82 5.67 -15.83 -9.14
N ASP A 83 6.86 -15.31 -9.40
CA ASP A 83 7.93 -16.06 -10.10
C ASP A 83 8.88 -16.73 -9.09
N GLN A 84 9.08 -16.14 -7.91
CA GLN A 84 9.87 -16.71 -6.83
C GLN A 84 9.40 -16.23 -5.46
N THR A 85 9.37 -17.13 -4.48
CA THR A 85 8.91 -16.85 -3.10
C THR A 85 9.83 -17.51 -2.06
N ALA A 86 9.63 -17.12 -0.81
CA ALA A 86 10.29 -17.66 0.37
C ALA A 86 9.29 -17.67 1.55
N PRO A 87 9.46 -18.54 2.55
CA PRO A 87 8.62 -18.52 3.74
C PRO A 87 8.63 -17.15 4.43
N GLY A 88 7.43 -16.65 4.75
CA GLY A 88 7.23 -15.32 5.33
C GLY A 88 7.32 -14.18 4.31
N THR A 89 6.75 -14.39 3.12
CA THR A 89 6.68 -13.37 2.07
C THR A 89 5.25 -12.88 1.88
N TYR A 90 5.07 -11.57 1.80
CA TYR A 90 3.81 -10.96 1.39
C TYR A 90 3.94 -10.35 -0.01
N PHE A 91 3.07 -10.79 -0.93
CA PHE A 91 2.86 -10.16 -2.22
C PHE A 91 1.54 -9.40 -2.18
N CYS A 92 1.61 -8.11 -1.91
CA CYS A 92 0.45 -7.23 -1.96
C CYS A 92 0.14 -6.90 -3.41
N VAL A 93 -1.04 -7.32 -3.88
CA VAL A 93 -1.47 -7.13 -5.27
C VAL A 93 -2.21 -5.81 -5.44
N ILE A 94 -3.06 -5.45 -4.47
CA ILE A 94 -3.77 -4.17 -4.44
C ILE A 94 -3.61 -3.54 -3.06
N GLY A 95 -2.67 -2.62 -2.94
CA GLY A 95 -2.61 -1.63 -1.87
C GLY A 95 -3.41 -0.38 -2.25
N PHE A 96 -4.00 0.27 -1.26
CA PHE A 96 -4.67 1.57 -1.38
C PHE A 96 -4.56 2.33 -0.06
N ARG A 97 -4.93 3.61 -0.03
CA ARG A 97 -4.78 4.45 1.17
C ARG A 97 -5.41 3.87 2.44
N GLN A 98 -6.51 3.14 2.31
CA GLN A 98 -7.27 2.59 3.45
C GLN A 98 -7.04 1.10 3.68
N GLY A 99 -6.25 0.41 2.86
CA GLY A 99 -6.05 -1.01 3.05
C GLY A 99 -5.10 -1.67 2.06
N TYR A 100 -5.07 -3.00 2.13
CA TYR A 100 -4.30 -3.83 1.22
C TYR A 100 -4.97 -5.17 0.97
N PHE A 101 -4.66 -5.76 -0.17
CA PHE A 101 -5.17 -7.04 -0.62
C PHE A 101 -4.09 -7.81 -1.38
N GLY A 102 -3.85 -9.06 -1.00
CA GLY A 102 -2.89 -9.91 -1.72
C GLY A 102 -2.80 -11.30 -1.12
N ILE A 103 -1.62 -11.90 -1.27
CA ILE A 103 -1.34 -13.28 -0.88
C ILE A 103 -0.05 -13.38 -0.08
N GLN A 104 -0.02 -14.31 0.86
CA GLN A 104 1.14 -14.59 1.68
C GLN A 104 1.57 -16.05 1.55
N GLU A 105 2.88 -16.27 1.61
CA GLU A 105 3.45 -17.54 2.08
C GLU A 105 3.85 -17.33 3.54
N LEU A 106 3.14 -17.98 4.45
CA LEU A 106 3.42 -17.91 5.87
C LEU A 106 4.75 -18.61 6.19
N GLY A 107 5.26 -18.38 7.41
CA GLY A 107 6.56 -18.92 7.81
C GLY A 107 6.64 -20.45 7.89
N ASP A 108 5.49 -21.13 7.94
CA ASP A 108 5.34 -22.59 7.87
C ASP A 108 5.08 -23.10 6.44
N GLY A 109 5.14 -22.21 5.43
CA GLY A 109 4.85 -22.50 4.03
C GLY A 109 3.37 -22.47 3.68
N LYS A 110 2.46 -22.26 4.63
CA LYS A 110 1.03 -22.17 4.35
C LYS A 110 0.72 -20.95 3.48
N LYS A 111 -0.10 -21.15 2.45
CA LYS A 111 -0.47 -20.10 1.50
C LYS A 111 -1.88 -19.57 1.76
N VAL A 112 -2.00 -18.25 1.86
CA VAL A 112 -3.25 -17.57 2.22
C VAL A 112 -3.47 -16.33 1.36
N ALA A 113 -4.73 -15.92 1.22
CA ALA A 113 -5.11 -14.59 0.77
C ALA A 113 -5.51 -13.72 1.98
N ILE A 114 -5.12 -12.46 1.97
CA ILE A 114 -5.38 -11.49 3.05
C ILE A 114 -5.96 -10.20 2.49
N PHE A 115 -7.04 -9.69 3.10
CA PHE A 115 -7.59 -8.36 2.81
C PHE A 115 -7.75 -7.59 4.12
N SER A 116 -7.21 -6.39 4.19
CA SER A 116 -7.22 -5.55 5.40
C SER A 116 -7.67 -4.13 5.09
N VAL A 117 -8.37 -3.52 6.05
CA VAL A 117 -8.74 -2.10 6.07
C VAL A 117 -8.37 -1.51 7.42
N TRP A 118 -7.74 -0.33 7.43
CA TRP A 118 -7.37 0.37 8.67
C TRP A 118 -8.58 1.06 9.32
N ASP A 119 -8.55 1.10 10.65
CA ASP A 119 -9.35 2.01 11.48
C ASP A 119 -8.92 3.48 11.23
N PRO A 120 -9.76 4.47 11.55
CA PRO A 120 -9.34 5.86 11.51
C PRO A 120 -8.33 6.18 12.62
N GLY A 121 -7.31 6.99 12.30
CA GLY A 121 -6.29 7.45 13.24
C GLY A 121 -4.94 6.75 13.06
N SER A 122 -4.12 6.78 14.12
CA SER A 122 -2.73 6.31 14.10
C SER A 122 -2.39 5.43 15.33
N GLN A 123 -3.38 4.77 15.90
CA GLN A 123 -3.19 3.91 17.09
C GLN A 123 -2.64 2.54 16.69
N ASP A 124 -1.78 1.97 17.54
CA ASP A 124 -1.23 0.63 17.34
C ASP A 124 -1.89 -0.46 18.20
N ASP A 125 -2.56 -0.11 19.30
CA ASP A 125 -3.32 -1.07 20.10
C ASP A 125 -4.75 -1.22 19.54
N PRO A 126 -5.14 -2.40 19.01
CA PRO A 126 -6.47 -2.59 18.43
C PRO A 126 -7.60 -2.47 19.45
N ARG A 127 -7.28 -2.50 20.74
CA ARG A 127 -8.21 -2.34 21.85
C ARG A 127 -8.46 -0.87 22.21
N SER A 128 -7.58 0.05 21.80
CA SER A 128 -7.69 1.48 22.15
C SER A 128 -8.66 2.27 21.26
N VAL A 129 -9.09 1.69 20.12
CA VAL A 129 -10.07 2.33 19.23
C VAL A 129 -11.48 2.13 19.80
N ASP A 130 -12.25 3.21 19.95
CA ASP A 130 -13.66 3.13 20.40
C ASP A 130 -14.47 2.22 19.47
N GLN A 131 -15.35 1.39 20.02
CA GLN A 131 -16.04 0.35 19.26
C GLN A 131 -16.85 0.89 18.08
N ASP A 132 -17.47 2.06 18.24
CA ASP A 132 -18.24 2.78 17.22
C ASP A 132 -17.35 3.39 16.12
N LYS A 133 -16.04 3.54 16.34
CA LYS A 133 -15.08 4.07 15.35
C LYS A 133 -14.34 2.99 14.58
N ARG A 134 -14.41 1.74 15.04
CA ARG A 134 -13.74 0.60 14.39
C ARG A 134 -14.28 0.31 13.00
N VAL A 135 -13.46 -0.34 12.18
CA VAL A 135 -13.86 -1.04 10.97
C VAL A 135 -14.98 -2.02 11.29
N GLN A 136 -16.06 -1.90 10.54
CA GLN A 136 -17.20 -2.80 10.60
C GLN A 136 -17.06 -3.93 9.58
N VAL A 137 -17.58 -5.10 9.91
CA VAL A 137 -17.69 -6.25 8.99
C VAL A 137 -19.11 -6.26 8.44
N LEU A 138 -19.26 -5.94 7.16
CA LEU A 138 -20.58 -5.94 6.49
C LEU A 138 -20.86 -7.27 5.77
N HIS A 139 -19.81 -7.96 5.33
CA HIS A 139 -19.90 -9.27 4.69
C HIS A 139 -18.64 -10.08 5.01
N ALA A 140 -18.80 -11.39 5.17
CA ALA A 140 -17.70 -12.36 5.20
C ALA A 140 -18.14 -13.61 4.43
N GLY A 141 -17.37 -13.98 3.40
CA GLY A 141 -17.63 -15.15 2.60
C GLY A 141 -17.39 -16.46 3.35
N GLU A 142 -17.90 -17.56 2.82
CA GLU A 142 -17.71 -18.88 3.40
C GLU A 142 -16.21 -19.24 3.52
N GLY A 143 -15.81 -19.74 4.69
CA GLY A 143 -14.42 -20.13 4.99
C GLY A 143 -13.46 -18.94 5.22
N VAL A 144 -13.95 -17.70 5.21
CA VAL A 144 -13.14 -16.49 5.45
C VAL A 144 -13.04 -16.23 6.96
N ARG A 145 -11.81 -16.16 7.49
CA ARG A 145 -11.56 -15.85 8.90
C ARG A 145 -11.36 -14.36 9.09
N VAL A 146 -12.24 -13.70 9.86
CA VAL A 146 -12.15 -12.26 10.15
C VAL A 146 -11.59 -12.02 11.55
N SER A 147 -10.68 -11.05 11.68
CA SER A 147 -10.06 -10.65 12.94
C SER A 147 -9.62 -9.18 12.89
N ARG A 148 -9.15 -8.64 14.03
CA ARG A 148 -8.55 -7.31 14.09
C ARG A 148 -7.01 -7.40 14.05
N PHE A 149 -6.35 -6.31 13.66
CA PHE A 149 -4.89 -6.20 13.68
C PHE A 149 -4.43 -4.91 14.37
N GLY A 150 -3.15 -4.88 14.76
CA GLY A 150 -2.47 -3.81 15.49
C GLY A 150 -0.96 -3.82 15.21
N GLY A 151 -0.22 -2.91 15.85
CA GLY A 151 1.24 -2.80 15.83
C GLY A 151 1.82 -1.94 14.72
N GLU A 152 1.08 -1.73 13.63
CA GLU A 152 1.42 -0.88 12.49
C GLU A 152 0.15 -0.16 12.02
N GLY A 153 -0.45 0.57 12.95
CA GLY A 153 -1.85 0.95 12.88
C GLY A 153 -2.78 -0.19 13.29
N THR A 154 -4.08 0.10 13.31
CA THR A 154 -5.13 -0.84 13.72
C THR A 154 -6.19 -0.98 12.66
N GLY A 155 -6.95 -2.08 12.66
CA GLY A 155 -8.01 -2.29 11.68
C GLY A 155 -8.66 -3.67 11.69
N GLY A 156 -9.43 -3.93 10.65
CA GLY A 156 -10.05 -5.22 10.35
C GLY A 156 -9.30 -5.95 9.23
N LYS A 157 -9.09 -7.25 9.40
CA LYS A 157 -8.52 -8.12 8.36
C LYS A 157 -9.31 -9.40 8.18
N SER A 158 -9.26 -9.93 6.96
CA SER A 158 -9.73 -11.25 6.62
C SER A 158 -8.56 -12.10 6.13
N MET A 159 -8.58 -13.40 6.44
CA MET A 159 -7.63 -14.38 5.92
C MET A 159 -8.37 -15.62 5.44
N THR A 160 -8.02 -16.09 4.24
CA THR A 160 -8.59 -17.29 3.63
C THR A 160 -7.46 -18.19 3.17
N ASP A 161 -7.61 -19.50 3.39
CA ASP A 161 -6.65 -20.47 2.85
C ASP A 161 -6.76 -20.46 1.32
N PHE A 162 -5.63 -20.24 0.66
CA PHE A 162 -5.58 -20.07 -0.79
C PHE A 162 -4.24 -20.62 -1.28
N ASP A 163 -4.27 -21.86 -1.78
CA ASP A 163 -3.08 -22.62 -2.17
C ASP A 163 -2.54 -22.20 -3.56
N TRP A 164 -2.27 -20.91 -3.71
CA TRP A 164 -1.75 -20.29 -4.93
C TRP A 164 -0.41 -20.93 -5.35
N LYS A 165 -0.16 -20.99 -6.65
CA LYS A 165 1.07 -21.61 -7.19
C LYS A 165 2.01 -20.58 -7.81
N VAL A 166 3.32 -20.84 -7.71
CA VAL A 166 4.33 -20.09 -8.46
C VAL A 166 4.04 -20.24 -9.95
N GLY A 167 4.11 -19.13 -10.70
CA GLY A 167 3.76 -19.06 -12.12
C GLY A 167 2.25 -18.99 -12.42
N GLU A 168 1.38 -19.14 -11.43
CA GLU A 168 -0.07 -18.99 -11.62
C GLU A 168 -0.46 -17.52 -11.73
N LYS A 169 -1.38 -17.23 -12.65
CA LYS A 169 -1.99 -15.90 -12.77
C LYS A 169 -3.09 -15.74 -11.74
N LEU A 170 -2.92 -14.76 -10.87
CA LEU A 170 -3.85 -14.44 -9.79
C LEU A 170 -4.54 -13.12 -10.08
N ARG A 171 -5.83 -13.00 -9.77
CA ARG A 171 -6.67 -11.85 -10.13
C ARG A 171 -7.42 -11.34 -8.91
N PHE A 172 -7.33 -10.04 -8.69
CA PHE A 172 -7.87 -9.36 -7.52
C PHE A 172 -8.70 -8.16 -7.95
N MET A 173 -9.73 -7.87 -7.18
CA MET A 173 -10.51 -6.65 -7.35
C MET A 173 -10.93 -6.09 -5.99
N VAL A 174 -10.85 -4.77 -5.87
CA VAL A 174 -11.39 -4.00 -4.75
C VAL A 174 -12.47 -3.07 -5.26
N LYS A 175 -13.61 -3.00 -4.57
CA LYS A 175 -14.67 -2.01 -4.81
C LYS A 175 -14.80 -1.09 -3.60
N ALA A 176 -15.04 0.19 -3.82
CA ALA A 176 -15.38 1.18 -2.79
C ALA A 176 -16.82 1.68 -3.00
N GLU A 177 -17.60 1.67 -1.93
CA GLU A 177 -18.98 2.15 -1.91
C GLU A 177 -19.18 3.10 -0.71
N PRO A 178 -19.62 4.35 -0.92
CA PRO A 178 -20.02 5.22 0.19
C PRO A 178 -21.17 4.61 1.00
N LYS A 179 -21.09 4.71 2.33
CA LYS A 179 -22.11 4.25 3.29
C LYS A 179 -22.22 5.26 4.43
N GLU A 180 -23.10 6.25 4.29
CA GLU A 180 -23.28 7.32 5.29
C GLU A 180 -21.96 8.04 5.61
N ASP A 181 -21.43 7.93 6.83
CA ASP A 181 -20.15 8.48 7.30
C ASP A 181 -18.95 7.56 7.04
N ARG A 182 -19.20 6.42 6.40
CA ARG A 182 -18.21 5.37 6.10
C ARG A 182 -18.04 5.15 4.61
N VAL A 183 -17.01 4.37 4.31
CA VAL A 183 -16.78 3.79 2.99
C VAL A 183 -16.59 2.29 3.17
N ALA A 184 -17.40 1.52 2.45
CA ALA A 184 -17.33 0.07 2.38
C ALA A 184 -16.36 -0.36 1.28
N TYR A 185 -15.33 -1.10 1.65
CA TYR A 185 -14.38 -1.73 0.74
C TYR A 185 -14.66 -3.23 0.65
N SER A 186 -14.93 -3.71 -0.56
CA SER A 186 -15.19 -5.12 -0.83
C SER A 186 -14.02 -5.75 -1.58
N GLY A 187 -13.52 -6.89 -1.11
CA GLY A 187 -12.42 -7.64 -1.72
C GLY A 187 -12.91 -8.88 -2.46
N TYR A 188 -12.57 -9.01 -3.74
CA TYR A 188 -12.90 -10.14 -4.60
C TYR A 188 -11.65 -10.84 -5.11
N LEU A 189 -11.60 -12.15 -4.93
CA LEU A 189 -10.52 -13.02 -5.38
C LEU A 189 -11.06 -13.96 -6.46
N TYR A 190 -10.40 -14.03 -7.60
CA TYR A 190 -10.71 -15.06 -8.59
C TYR A 190 -10.14 -16.40 -8.15
N LEU A 191 -10.95 -17.47 -8.22
CA LEU A 191 -10.55 -18.84 -7.91
C LEU A 191 -10.35 -19.61 -9.23
N PRO A 192 -9.11 -19.80 -9.69
CA PRO A 192 -8.84 -20.41 -11.00
C PRO A 192 -9.43 -21.82 -11.15
N GLN A 193 -9.37 -22.61 -10.09
CA GLN A 193 -9.85 -24.00 -10.07
C GLN A 193 -11.37 -24.10 -10.23
N GLU A 194 -12.10 -23.04 -9.85
CA GLU A 194 -13.55 -22.98 -9.93
C GLU A 194 -14.05 -22.05 -11.04
N SER A 195 -13.12 -21.38 -11.75
CA SER A 195 -13.41 -20.38 -12.77
C SER A 195 -14.42 -19.32 -12.34
N LYS A 196 -14.36 -18.90 -11.06
CA LYS A 196 -15.34 -17.96 -10.48
C LYS A 196 -14.69 -16.92 -9.57
N TRP A 197 -15.33 -15.76 -9.48
CA TRP A 197 -15.00 -14.76 -8.47
C TRP A 197 -15.63 -15.10 -7.12
N LYS A 198 -14.82 -15.02 -6.06
CA LYS A 198 -15.27 -15.14 -4.66
C LYS A 198 -15.22 -13.77 -3.99
N HIS A 199 -16.37 -13.31 -3.51
CA HIS A 199 -16.47 -12.16 -2.61
C HIS A 199 -16.00 -12.58 -1.21
N LEU A 200 -14.80 -12.16 -0.82
CA LEU A 200 -14.19 -12.57 0.44
C LEU A 200 -14.80 -11.82 1.62
N VAL A 201 -14.86 -10.50 1.52
CA VAL A 201 -15.21 -9.66 2.67
C VAL A 201 -15.66 -8.29 2.21
N THR A 202 -16.48 -7.64 3.02
CA THR A 202 -16.72 -6.19 2.95
C THR A 202 -16.45 -5.58 4.31
N PHE A 203 -15.52 -4.63 4.35
CA PHE A 203 -15.19 -3.85 5.54
C PHE A 203 -15.59 -2.39 5.36
N ALA A 204 -16.18 -1.77 6.37
CA ALA A 204 -16.56 -0.36 6.32
C ALA A 204 -15.83 0.46 7.40
N THR A 205 -15.08 1.48 6.97
CA THR A 205 -14.30 2.36 7.84
C THR A 205 -14.77 3.81 7.73
N LEU A 206 -14.60 4.58 8.79
CA LEU A 206 -14.88 6.03 8.78
C LEU A 206 -13.91 6.70 7.80
N SER A 207 -14.44 7.40 6.80
CA SER A 207 -13.61 8.02 5.77
C SER A 207 -14.38 9.08 5.00
N ASN A 208 -13.77 10.24 4.83
CA ASN A 208 -14.25 11.29 3.92
C ASN A 208 -13.84 11.00 2.45
N ALA A 209 -13.08 9.94 2.21
CA ALA A 209 -12.59 9.56 0.88
C ALA A 209 -13.42 8.40 0.33
N HIS A 210 -14.46 8.72 -0.44
CA HIS A 210 -15.41 7.75 -1.01
C HIS A 210 -14.88 6.91 -2.18
N LEU A 211 -13.59 7.06 -2.54
CA LEU A 211 -12.96 6.41 -3.68
C LEU A 211 -11.66 5.73 -3.25
N ILE A 212 -11.27 4.69 -4.00
CA ILE A 212 -9.96 4.06 -3.93
C ILE A 212 -8.92 5.07 -4.46
N ARG A 213 -7.86 5.29 -3.70
CA ARG A 213 -6.79 6.25 -4.03
C ARG A 213 -5.44 5.69 -3.61
N GLY A 214 -4.40 6.15 -4.31
CA GLY A 214 -3.01 5.79 -4.02
C GLY A 214 -2.81 4.30 -4.17
N GLN A 215 -3.18 3.75 -5.32
CA GLN A 215 -3.11 2.33 -5.62
C GLN A 215 -1.65 1.90 -5.78
N TYR A 216 -1.28 0.75 -5.22
CA TYR A 216 0.08 0.22 -5.30
C TYR A 216 0.12 -1.31 -5.24
N SER A 217 1.28 -1.89 -5.51
CA SER A 217 1.62 -3.29 -5.19
C SER A 217 2.97 -3.33 -4.49
N PHE A 218 3.26 -4.37 -3.72
CA PHE A 218 4.57 -4.53 -3.08
C PHE A 218 4.96 -5.98 -2.79
N VAL A 219 6.25 -6.16 -2.52
CA VAL A 219 6.84 -7.42 -2.02
C VAL A 219 7.53 -7.14 -0.70
N GLU A 220 7.16 -7.88 0.34
CA GLU A 220 7.72 -7.74 1.70
C GLU A 220 8.24 -9.09 2.22
N ASP A 221 9.34 -9.02 2.96
CA ASP A 221 9.80 -10.08 3.86
C ASP A 221 9.36 -9.77 5.30
N PHE A 222 8.27 -10.41 5.72
CA PHE A 222 7.78 -10.29 7.10
C PHE A 222 8.37 -11.36 8.02
N ARG A 223 9.18 -12.29 7.50
CA ARG A 223 9.85 -13.30 8.33
C ARG A 223 10.89 -12.66 9.24
N ARG A 224 11.57 -11.61 8.74
CA ARG A 224 12.44 -10.71 9.53
C ARG A 224 13.45 -11.45 10.41
N ASN A 225 14.10 -12.50 9.89
CA ASN A 225 15.04 -13.34 10.65
C ASN A 225 16.46 -13.41 10.08
N GLY A 226 16.83 -12.51 9.16
CA GLY A 226 18.14 -12.43 8.51
C GLY A 226 18.39 -13.52 7.46
N GLU A 227 18.06 -14.78 7.76
CA GLU A 227 18.13 -15.88 6.78
C GLU A 227 17.10 -15.72 5.66
N SER A 228 15.94 -15.14 5.97
CA SER A 228 14.92 -14.78 4.99
C SER A 228 15.41 -13.72 4.01
N ALA A 229 16.29 -12.81 4.42
CA ALA A 229 16.82 -11.75 3.56
C ALA A 229 17.74 -12.28 2.45
N LYS A 230 18.37 -13.45 2.66
CA LYS A 230 19.23 -14.14 1.68
C LYS A 230 18.44 -14.83 0.56
N GLN A 231 17.12 -14.89 0.68
CA GLN A 231 16.26 -15.55 -0.30
C GLN A 231 15.65 -14.52 -1.24
N VAL A 232 15.68 -14.82 -2.54
CA VAL A 232 15.13 -13.95 -3.56
C VAL A 232 13.61 -14.10 -3.62
N ARG A 233 12.90 -12.99 -3.72
CA ARG A 233 11.45 -12.90 -3.95
C ARG A 233 11.21 -12.10 -5.21
N THR A 234 10.43 -12.64 -6.14
CA THR A 234 10.11 -11.98 -7.40
C THR A 234 8.64 -12.20 -7.75
N ALA A 235 7.96 -11.12 -8.12
CA ALA A 235 6.61 -11.18 -8.66
C ALA A 235 6.40 -10.10 -9.72
N ARG A 236 5.46 -10.38 -10.63
CA ARG A 236 4.97 -9.46 -11.65
C ARG A 236 3.56 -9.01 -11.29
N PHE A 237 3.28 -7.72 -11.48
CA PHE A 237 2.01 -7.08 -11.18
C PHE A 237 1.58 -6.22 -12.36
N GLY A 238 0.30 -6.24 -12.70
CA GLY A 238 -0.17 -5.42 -13.81
C GLY A 238 -1.52 -5.86 -14.35
N ASN A 239 -1.72 -5.61 -15.65
CA ASN A 239 -3.05 -5.61 -16.27
C ASN A 239 -4.08 -4.88 -15.39
N ALA A 240 -3.67 -3.78 -14.78
CA ALA A 240 -4.45 -3.09 -13.78
C ALA A 240 -5.40 -2.07 -14.40
N TRP A 241 -6.58 -1.94 -13.82
CA TRP A 241 -7.66 -1.08 -14.32
C TRP A 241 -8.37 -0.36 -13.18
N SER A 242 -8.59 0.94 -13.37
CA SER A 242 -9.42 1.78 -12.49
C SER A 242 -10.78 2.00 -13.13
N LEU A 243 -11.87 1.69 -12.42
CA LEU A 243 -13.22 2.14 -12.79
C LEU A 243 -13.50 3.50 -12.15
N THR A 244 -13.52 4.57 -12.93
CA THR A 244 -13.77 5.92 -12.40
C THR A 244 -15.22 6.08 -11.91
N GLU A 245 -15.50 7.19 -11.25
CA GLU A 245 -16.85 7.53 -10.80
C GLU A 245 -17.83 7.68 -11.97
N GLU A 246 -17.34 8.17 -13.12
CA GLU A 246 -18.08 8.27 -14.39
C GLU A 246 -18.25 6.92 -15.11
N LYS A 247 -17.95 5.81 -14.43
CA LYS A 247 -18.06 4.44 -14.95
C LYS A 247 -17.20 4.18 -16.19
N LYS A 248 -16.04 4.83 -16.28
CA LYS A 248 -15.05 4.61 -17.33
C LYS A 248 -13.91 3.76 -16.81
N TRP A 249 -13.52 2.76 -17.59
CA TRP A 249 -12.33 1.96 -17.32
C TRP A 249 -11.09 2.66 -17.85
N VAL A 250 -10.10 2.84 -16.98
CA VAL A 250 -8.80 3.45 -17.31
C VAL A 250 -7.70 2.42 -17.04
N PRO A 251 -6.91 2.03 -18.05
CA PRO A 251 -5.80 1.11 -17.85
C PRO A 251 -4.64 1.80 -17.15
N ILE A 252 -3.96 1.09 -16.26
CA ILE A 252 -2.73 1.57 -15.64
C ILE A 252 -1.54 1.22 -16.53
N THR A 253 -0.81 2.26 -16.94
CA THR A 253 0.30 2.15 -17.90
C THR A 253 1.66 2.49 -17.33
N SER A 254 1.71 3.03 -16.10
CA SER A 254 2.96 3.38 -15.45
C SER A 254 2.91 3.20 -13.93
N ALA A 255 4.09 3.00 -13.35
CA ALA A 255 4.30 2.86 -11.92
C ALA A 255 5.57 3.59 -11.49
N LYS A 256 5.66 3.97 -10.22
CA LYS A 256 6.89 4.48 -9.60
C LYS A 256 7.49 3.39 -8.71
N PHE A 257 8.77 3.07 -8.95
CA PHE A 257 9.51 2.15 -8.10
C PHE A 257 9.91 2.83 -6.79
N THR A 258 9.53 2.27 -5.65
CA THR A 258 9.88 2.79 -4.32
C THR A 258 10.27 1.65 -3.38
N GLY A 259 10.82 2.00 -2.22
CA GLY A 259 11.15 1.04 -1.16
C GLY A 259 10.87 1.63 0.21
N ASP A 260 10.82 0.80 1.24
CA ASP A 260 10.72 1.25 2.63
C ASP A 260 12.05 1.89 3.11
N SER A 261 12.20 2.14 4.40
CA SER A 261 13.41 2.75 4.97
C SER A 261 14.62 1.81 5.07
N ASN A 262 14.48 0.51 4.75
CA ASN A 262 15.61 -0.42 4.80
C ASN A 262 16.69 -0.03 3.76
N PRO A 263 17.96 0.15 4.16
CA PRO A 263 19.02 0.61 3.26
C PRO A 263 19.46 -0.43 2.22
N VAL A 264 19.09 -1.70 2.36
CA VAL A 264 19.54 -2.78 1.48
C VAL A 264 19.15 -2.52 0.02
N MET A 265 20.10 -2.66 -0.89
CA MET A 265 19.94 -2.41 -2.33
C MET A 265 19.87 -3.69 -3.16
N ASN A 266 19.67 -4.84 -2.51
CA ASN A 266 19.36 -6.12 -3.14
C ASN A 266 17.91 -6.12 -3.64
N ILE A 267 17.62 -5.19 -4.53
CA ILE A 267 16.31 -4.87 -5.07
C ILE A 267 16.40 -4.70 -6.58
N ASP A 268 15.31 -4.93 -7.30
CA ASP A 268 15.21 -4.52 -8.70
C ASP A 268 13.73 -4.36 -9.07
N ALA A 269 13.47 -3.55 -10.10
CA ALA A 269 12.15 -3.38 -10.68
C ALA A 269 12.27 -2.97 -12.14
N GLY A 270 11.22 -3.20 -12.91
CA GLY A 270 11.19 -2.82 -14.31
C GLY A 270 9.92 -3.28 -15.02
N PRO A 271 9.81 -2.99 -16.32
CA PRO A 271 8.74 -3.53 -17.14
C PRO A 271 8.93 -5.04 -17.33
N ALA A 272 7.82 -5.74 -17.56
CA ALA A 272 7.78 -7.15 -17.92
C ALA A 272 6.60 -7.37 -18.87
N ALA A 273 6.80 -7.05 -20.16
CA ALA A 273 5.74 -7.00 -21.17
C ALA A 273 4.56 -6.11 -20.72
N GLU A 274 3.38 -6.69 -20.54
CA GLU A 274 2.16 -6.01 -20.06
C GLU A 274 2.12 -5.72 -18.56
N LEU A 275 3.10 -6.22 -17.80
CA LEU A 275 3.20 -6.12 -16.35
C LEU A 275 4.45 -5.30 -15.96
N PHE A 276 4.63 -5.15 -14.66
CA PHE A 276 5.84 -4.66 -14.01
C PHE A 276 6.35 -5.73 -13.06
N PHE A 277 7.67 -5.91 -12.92
CA PHE A 277 8.21 -6.81 -11.91
C PHE A 277 8.75 -6.03 -10.70
N LEU A 278 8.70 -6.68 -9.54
CA LEU A 278 9.43 -6.33 -8.33
C LEU A 278 10.29 -7.53 -7.91
N LYS A 279 11.51 -7.25 -7.49
CA LYS A 279 12.46 -8.24 -6.98
C LYS A 279 13.16 -7.69 -5.75
N THR A 280 13.32 -8.53 -4.72
CA THR A 280 14.06 -8.18 -3.50
C THR A 280 14.69 -9.41 -2.83
N GLY A 281 15.78 -9.20 -2.09
CA GLY A 281 16.50 -10.22 -1.32
C GLY A 281 17.52 -11.03 -2.14
N GLY A 282 18.26 -11.87 -1.43
CA GLY A 282 19.36 -12.68 -1.98
C GLY A 282 20.40 -11.86 -2.73
N ASP A 283 21.03 -12.44 -3.76
CA ASP A 283 22.07 -11.77 -4.56
C ASP A 283 21.51 -10.81 -5.63
N THR A 284 20.28 -10.32 -5.44
CA THR A 284 19.68 -9.34 -6.36
C THR A 284 20.56 -8.10 -6.47
N THR A 285 20.67 -7.55 -7.68
CA THR A 285 21.34 -6.27 -7.93
C THR A 285 20.37 -5.35 -8.65
N ASN A 286 20.31 -4.08 -8.24
CA ASN A 286 19.48 -3.08 -8.92
C ASN A 286 20.12 -2.67 -10.25
N LYS A 287 19.66 -3.28 -11.35
CA LYS A 287 20.25 -3.12 -12.68
C LYS A 287 19.26 -2.57 -13.71
N THR A 288 17.96 -2.77 -13.52
CA THR A 288 16.95 -2.44 -14.53
C THR A 288 16.48 -1.00 -14.39
N ILE A 289 15.79 -0.65 -13.30
CA ILE A 289 15.34 0.72 -13.02
C ILE A 289 15.84 1.16 -11.64
N PRO A 290 16.52 2.32 -11.52
CA PRO A 290 16.93 2.85 -10.22
C PRO A 290 15.74 3.09 -9.29
N LEU A 291 15.94 2.86 -8.00
CA LEU A 291 14.96 3.21 -6.97
C LEU A 291 14.50 4.67 -7.12
N TRP A 292 13.20 4.92 -6.88
CA TRP A 292 12.51 6.22 -6.99
C TRP A 292 12.20 6.69 -8.40
N LYS A 293 12.49 5.90 -9.44
CA LYS A 293 12.19 6.24 -10.84
C LYS A 293 10.84 5.69 -11.29
N LYS A 294 10.31 6.32 -12.34
CA LYS A 294 9.11 5.89 -13.05
C LYS A 294 9.45 4.71 -13.97
N ILE A 295 8.49 3.81 -14.13
CA ILE A 295 8.48 2.67 -15.04
C ILE A 295 7.24 2.83 -15.92
N ASP A 296 7.42 2.77 -17.23
CA ASP A 296 6.34 2.68 -18.20
C ASP A 296 6.28 1.25 -18.75
N ARG A 297 5.09 0.79 -19.16
CA ARG A 297 4.94 -0.53 -19.79
C ARG A 297 5.71 -0.62 -21.11
N GLU A 298 6.16 -1.83 -21.44
CA GLU A 298 6.78 -2.13 -22.74
C GLU A 298 5.77 -2.18 -23.87
N VAL A 299 4.56 -2.68 -23.58
CA VAL A 299 3.48 -2.83 -24.56
C VAL A 299 2.27 -2.00 -24.19
N ALA A 300 1.56 -1.53 -25.22
CA ALA A 300 0.30 -0.82 -25.09
C ALA A 300 -0.69 -1.65 -24.23
N PRO A 301 -1.52 -0.99 -23.41
CA PRO A 301 -2.57 -1.69 -22.68
C PRO A 301 -3.62 -2.27 -23.65
N ALA A 302 -4.33 -3.30 -23.18
CA ALA A 302 -5.57 -3.70 -23.82
C ALA A 302 -6.56 -2.52 -23.85
N THR A 303 -7.51 -2.54 -24.79
CA THR A 303 -8.51 -1.48 -24.94
C THR A 303 -9.65 -1.59 -23.93
N GLU A 304 -9.84 -2.78 -23.36
CA GLU A 304 -10.91 -3.09 -22.41
C GLU A 304 -10.38 -3.96 -21.26
N PRO A 305 -10.95 -3.83 -20.04
CA PRO A 305 -10.66 -4.75 -18.95
C PRO A 305 -11.22 -6.15 -19.26
N PRO A 306 -10.87 -7.16 -18.44
CA PRO A 306 -11.55 -8.45 -18.52
C PRO A 306 -13.08 -8.31 -18.44
N SER A 307 -13.80 -9.10 -19.24
CA SER A 307 -15.26 -9.00 -19.35
C SER A 307 -16.03 -9.62 -18.18
N ASP A 308 -15.34 -10.40 -17.34
CA ASP A 308 -15.92 -11.19 -16.25
C ASP A 308 -15.72 -10.55 -14.86
N LEU A 309 -15.38 -9.24 -14.79
CA LEU A 309 -15.15 -8.57 -13.51
C LEU A 309 -16.41 -8.50 -12.63
N PRO A 310 -16.31 -8.74 -11.30
CA PRO A 310 -17.45 -8.73 -10.37
C PRO A 310 -17.86 -7.31 -9.99
N LEU A 311 -18.55 -6.62 -10.90
CA LEU A 311 -19.09 -5.28 -10.71
C LEU A 311 -20.39 -5.24 -9.90
#